data_AF-A0A8H5LVX1-F1
#
_entry.id   AF-A0A8H5LVX1-F1
#
_cell.length_a   1.000
_cell.length_b   1.000
_cell.length_c   1.000
_cell.angle_alpha   90.00
_cell.angle_beta   90.00
_cell.angle_gamma   90.00
#
_symmetry.space_group_name_H-M   'P 1'
#
loop_
_entity.id
_entity.type
_entity.pdbx_description
1 polymer ?
#
loop_
_entity_poly.entity_id
_entity_poly.type
_entity_poly.pdbx_seq_one_letter_code
_entity_poly.pdbx_strand_id
1 'polypeptide(L)'
;MLQGSDEDLDAEPVFVRGGKVLLDSPHTLQQPYRDVSPGSTVTAYFATSYEFTTKEEMKSIADAERYQKKYKQARLAKEKETRRADEYQKEYQTLSLSLEERLQRLEGEAKESKRDRQEANNKIDGLSKENIQLKAAQEQGKHDLQEANNKIDVLSKDNIQLRAAQEQGKHDLQEANNKIDVLSKDNIQLRAAQKQGDRDIRELKEENIELRAGIAQRDRDIRELKQENLELRAAIAQGDTKALDIIRLRNLLDRVQALLAINAGLALPDARDASLRWREALARAETESREELAEKMLLNSNGIDDATRRLLQCSAAIKLVTESNSKIRTGGNVVANGPVDRDVYVKTIERCAKEQRKGLQALLEFLCSYNV
;
A
#
# COMPACT_ATOMS: atom_id res chain seq x y z
N MET A 1 6.19 14.25 -43.28
CA MET A 1 6.75 15.61 -43.20
C MET A 1 8.11 15.51 -43.85
N LEU A 2 8.23 15.90 -45.14
CA LEU A 2 8.56 17.26 -45.62
C LEU A 2 9.88 17.72 -44.99
N GLN A 3 10.92 18.23 -45.64
CA GLN A 3 11.31 18.66 -47.00
C GLN A 3 12.85 18.85 -46.88
N GLY A 4 13.68 18.62 -47.88
CA GLY A 4 14.01 19.51 -49.00
C GLY A 4 15.45 19.15 -49.44
N SER A 5 15.78 18.95 -50.71
CA SER A 5 15.87 19.89 -51.84
C SER A 5 16.81 21.06 -51.57
N ASP A 6 17.94 21.06 -52.29
CA ASP A 6 18.65 22.19 -52.92
C ASP A 6 19.90 21.54 -53.58
N GLU A 7 19.95 21.29 -54.89
CA GLU A 7 20.20 22.24 -55.99
C GLU A 7 21.33 23.22 -55.68
N ASP A 8 22.49 23.02 -56.33
CA ASP A 8 23.26 24.12 -56.90
C ASP A 8 24.19 23.65 -58.02
N LEU A 9 24.05 24.34 -59.14
CA LEU A 9 24.83 24.33 -60.36
C LEU A 9 26.14 25.10 -60.12
N ASP A 10 27.22 24.77 -60.84
CA ASP A 10 27.88 25.75 -61.74
C ASP A 10 29.27 25.32 -62.28
N ALA A 11 29.48 25.75 -63.52
CA ALA A 11 30.72 26.21 -64.15
C ALA A 11 31.76 25.19 -64.68
N GLU A 12 31.72 25.04 -66.02
CA GLU A 12 32.90 24.85 -66.86
C GLU A 12 33.88 26.04 -66.78
N PRO A 13 35.13 25.85 -67.25
CA PRO A 13 35.64 26.80 -68.22
C PRO A 13 36.29 26.19 -69.46
N VAL A 14 35.85 26.72 -70.60
CA VAL A 14 36.50 26.76 -71.91
C VAL A 14 37.78 27.59 -71.84
N PHE A 15 38.87 27.11 -72.45
CA PHE A 15 39.96 27.97 -72.93
C PHE A 15 40.40 27.57 -74.35
N VAL A 16 40.29 28.54 -75.25
CA VAL A 16 40.76 28.56 -76.64
C VAL A 16 41.88 29.61 -76.75
N ARG A 17 43.00 29.26 -77.41
CA ARG A 17 43.88 30.09 -78.26
C ARG A 17 45.14 29.25 -78.53
N GLY A 18 45.64 29.05 -79.74
CA GLY A 18 45.64 29.92 -80.92
C GLY A 18 47.10 30.18 -81.29
N GLY A 19 47.55 29.66 -82.43
CA GLY A 19 48.92 29.86 -82.90
C GLY A 19 49.20 29.12 -84.21
N LYS A 20 48.89 29.80 -85.31
CA LYS A 20 49.03 29.36 -86.71
C LYS A 20 49.95 30.36 -87.41
N VAL A 21 51.05 29.90 -88.02
CA VAL A 21 51.91 30.55 -89.03
C VAL A 21 52.56 29.36 -89.76
N LEU A 22 52.35 28.96 -91.03
CA LEU A 22 51.96 29.52 -92.34
C LEU A 22 53.07 30.27 -93.09
N LEU A 23 53.25 29.82 -94.35
CA LEU A 23 54.09 30.32 -95.47
C LEU A 23 55.53 29.78 -95.47
N ASP A 24 56.14 29.34 -96.56
CA ASP A 24 55.78 29.16 -97.99
C ASP A 24 56.93 28.29 -98.59
N SER A 25 56.67 27.22 -99.33
CA SER A 25 56.50 27.16 -100.79
C SER A 25 57.81 27.30 -101.62
N PRO A 26 57.84 26.82 -102.89
CA PRO A 26 58.83 25.86 -103.37
C PRO A 26 59.51 26.33 -104.68
N HIS A 27 59.98 25.37 -105.50
CA HIS A 27 60.31 25.46 -106.94
C HIS A 27 61.75 25.83 -107.31
N THR A 28 62.35 25.42 -108.43
CA THR A 28 62.35 24.24 -109.33
C THR A 28 63.50 24.52 -110.33
N LEU A 29 63.93 23.51 -111.11
CA LEU A 29 64.46 23.59 -112.49
C LEU A 29 65.86 24.19 -112.74
N GLN A 30 66.78 23.38 -113.27
CA GLN A 30 67.20 23.38 -114.70
C GLN A 30 68.45 22.49 -114.93
N GLN A 31 68.30 21.46 -115.77
CA GLN A 31 69.37 20.93 -116.65
C GLN A 31 69.44 21.85 -117.91
N PRO A 32 70.09 21.54 -119.08
CA PRO A 32 71.09 20.52 -119.50
C PRO A 32 72.20 21.13 -120.45
N TYR A 33 72.79 20.32 -121.36
CA TYR A 33 73.66 20.60 -122.54
C TYR A 33 75.19 20.49 -122.30
N ARG A 34 76.03 19.84 -123.14
CA ARG A 34 75.93 19.33 -124.53
C ARG A 34 77.08 18.33 -124.86
N ASP A 35 76.81 17.49 -125.86
CA ASP A 35 77.69 16.59 -126.66
C ASP A 35 79.09 17.09 -127.04
N VAL A 36 80.04 16.16 -127.31
CA VAL A 36 80.50 15.80 -128.68
C VAL A 36 81.05 14.36 -128.68
N SER A 37 80.67 13.57 -129.70
CA SER A 37 81.22 12.26 -130.08
C SER A 37 82.39 12.44 -131.08
N PRO A 38 82.60 11.63 -132.14
CA PRO A 38 83.52 10.49 -132.26
C PRO A 38 84.70 10.69 -133.23
N GLY A 39 85.69 9.78 -133.17
CA GLY A 39 86.42 9.24 -134.33
C GLY A 39 87.48 10.12 -135.01
N SER A 40 88.67 9.55 -135.25
CA SER A 40 89.39 9.63 -136.53
C SER A 40 90.68 8.81 -136.52
N THR A 41 90.79 8.02 -137.57
CA THR A 41 91.84 7.09 -137.98
C THR A 41 92.85 7.81 -138.89
N VAL A 42 94.16 7.63 -138.71
CA VAL A 42 95.23 7.80 -139.74
C VAL A 42 96.42 6.95 -139.24
N THR A 43 96.78 5.77 -139.74
CA THR A 43 97.25 5.30 -141.07
C THR A 43 98.62 5.85 -141.50
N ALA A 44 99.64 5.00 -141.33
CA ALA A 44 100.84 4.74 -142.16
C ALA A 44 101.73 5.91 -142.68
N TYR A 45 103.05 5.77 -142.58
CA TYR A 45 103.93 5.37 -143.70
C TYR A 45 105.38 5.14 -143.23
N PHE A 46 106.01 4.18 -143.91
CA PHE A 46 107.40 3.74 -143.87
C PHE A 46 108.43 4.87 -144.01
N ALA A 47 109.60 4.73 -143.36
CA ALA A 47 110.90 4.76 -144.05
C ALA A 47 112.04 4.34 -143.09
N THR A 48 112.70 3.25 -143.46
CA THR A 48 113.99 2.77 -142.97
C THR A 48 115.11 3.78 -143.20
N SER A 49 115.93 4.04 -142.18
CA SER A 49 117.38 4.20 -142.37
C SER A 49 118.11 3.83 -141.08
N TYR A 50 119.13 2.99 -141.26
CA TYR A 50 120.09 2.52 -140.27
C TYR A 50 120.72 3.69 -139.52
N GLU A 51 120.94 3.55 -138.22
CA GLU A 51 122.22 3.89 -137.58
C GLU A 51 122.32 3.24 -136.19
N PHE A 52 123.48 2.67 -135.92
CA PHE A 52 123.86 1.95 -134.70
C PHE A 52 123.56 2.78 -133.43
N THR A 53 122.71 2.29 -132.52
CA THR A 53 122.63 2.85 -131.16
C THR A 53 122.78 1.80 -130.06
N THR A 54 123.37 2.27 -128.98
CA THR A 54 124.22 1.57 -128.03
C THR A 54 123.42 1.04 -126.84
N LYS A 55 124.07 0.19 -126.03
CA LYS A 55 123.56 -0.48 -124.82
C LYS A 55 122.91 0.44 -123.75
N GLU A 56 122.94 1.76 -123.92
CA GLU A 56 122.39 2.77 -122.99
C GLU A 56 120.91 3.12 -123.25
N GLU A 57 120.40 2.96 -124.47
CA GLU A 57 119.02 3.34 -124.80
C GLU A 57 117.97 2.29 -124.36
N MET A 58 118.35 1.00 -124.31
CA MET A 58 117.51 -0.05 -123.71
C MET A 58 117.34 0.13 -122.19
N LYS A 59 118.25 0.84 -121.51
CA LYS A 59 118.09 1.21 -120.10
C LYS A 59 116.99 2.27 -119.92
N SER A 60 116.92 3.23 -120.82
CA SER A 60 115.95 4.34 -120.77
C SER A 60 114.50 3.88 -120.95
N ILE A 61 114.26 2.92 -121.86
CA ILE A 61 112.93 2.33 -122.06
C ILE A 61 112.53 1.46 -120.86
N ALA A 62 113.46 0.66 -120.31
CA ALA A 62 113.22 -0.14 -119.11
C ALA A 62 112.95 0.73 -117.86
N ASP A 63 113.59 1.90 -117.76
CA ASP A 63 113.36 2.86 -116.68
C ASP A 63 112.03 3.60 -116.84
N ALA A 64 111.61 3.92 -118.07
CA ALA A 64 110.28 4.48 -118.35
C ALA A 64 109.14 3.50 -118.02
N GLU A 65 109.28 2.22 -118.35
CA GLU A 65 108.32 1.18 -117.96
C GLU A 65 108.31 0.94 -116.45
N ARG A 66 109.47 0.97 -115.79
CA ARG A 66 109.54 0.96 -114.31
C ARG A 66 108.84 2.15 -113.70
N TYR A 67 108.98 3.33 -114.29
CA TYR A 67 108.32 4.54 -113.81
C TYR A 67 106.81 4.47 -114.01
N GLN A 68 106.34 4.00 -115.17
CA GLN A 68 104.91 3.84 -115.44
C GLN A 68 104.28 2.75 -114.56
N LYS A 69 105.02 1.68 -114.27
CA LYS A 69 104.60 0.62 -113.33
C LYS A 69 104.55 1.15 -111.90
N LYS A 70 105.54 1.92 -111.46
CA LYS A 70 105.52 2.61 -110.15
C LYS A 70 104.38 3.62 -110.05
N TYR A 71 104.11 4.40 -111.10
CA TYR A 71 103.01 5.36 -111.13
C TYR A 71 101.64 4.68 -111.08
N LYS A 72 101.46 3.58 -111.83
CA LYS A 72 100.27 2.73 -111.73
C LYS A 72 100.12 2.13 -110.33
N GLN A 73 101.20 1.61 -109.74
CA GLN A 73 101.19 1.06 -108.38
C GLN A 73 100.88 2.13 -107.31
N ALA A 74 101.44 3.34 -107.44
CA ALA A 74 101.17 4.46 -106.54
C ALA A 74 99.72 4.97 -106.66
N ARG A 75 99.19 5.06 -107.89
CA ARG A 75 97.78 5.38 -108.13
C ARG A 75 96.86 4.31 -107.55
N LEU A 76 97.20 3.03 -107.73
CA LEU A 76 96.42 1.91 -107.18
C LEU A 76 96.52 1.84 -105.64
N ALA A 77 97.66 2.19 -105.06
CA ALA A 77 97.85 2.30 -103.62
C ALA A 77 97.02 3.45 -103.05
N LYS A 78 97.05 4.62 -103.68
CA LYS A 78 96.22 5.77 -103.31
C LYS A 78 94.73 5.48 -103.46
N GLU A 79 94.32 4.76 -104.50
CA GLU A 79 92.93 4.33 -104.71
C GLU A 79 92.48 3.29 -103.66
N LYS A 80 93.37 2.38 -103.25
CA LYS A 80 93.12 1.45 -102.13
C LYS A 80 93.02 2.19 -100.80
N GLU A 81 93.83 3.23 -100.60
CA GLU A 81 93.81 4.05 -99.40
C GLU A 81 92.54 4.90 -99.31
N THR A 82 92.08 5.50 -100.42
CA THR A 82 90.79 6.19 -100.46
C THR A 82 89.62 5.23 -100.27
N ARG A 83 89.67 4.02 -100.84
CA ARG A 83 88.62 3.00 -100.57
C ARG A 83 88.60 2.57 -99.11
N ARG A 84 89.75 2.39 -98.48
CA ARG A 84 89.83 2.11 -97.04
C ARG A 84 89.29 3.27 -96.21
N ALA A 85 89.59 4.51 -96.58
CA ALA A 85 89.04 5.69 -95.91
C ALA A 85 87.51 5.76 -96.05
N ASP A 86 86.97 5.51 -97.25
CA ASP A 86 85.52 5.47 -97.49
C ASP A 86 84.85 4.29 -96.76
N GLU A 87 85.50 3.13 -96.69
CA GLU A 87 85.05 1.97 -95.91
C GLU A 87 85.02 2.29 -94.41
N TYR A 88 86.09 2.87 -93.85
CA TYR A 88 86.10 3.32 -92.46
C TYR A 88 85.05 4.40 -92.18
N GLN A 89 84.83 5.33 -93.10
CA GLN A 89 83.81 6.35 -92.95
C GLN A 89 82.39 5.76 -93.00
N LYS A 90 82.14 4.78 -93.88
CA LYS A 90 80.87 4.04 -93.92
C LYS A 90 80.66 3.19 -92.66
N GLU A 91 81.69 2.50 -92.17
CA GLU A 91 81.64 1.74 -90.92
C GLU A 91 81.35 2.67 -89.74
N TYR A 92 82.03 3.83 -89.68
CA TYR A 92 81.79 4.83 -88.64
C TYR A 92 80.36 5.38 -88.70
N GLN A 93 79.85 5.71 -89.89
CA GLN A 93 78.46 6.17 -90.05
C GLN A 93 77.45 5.10 -89.65
N THR A 94 77.69 3.84 -90.04
CA THR A 94 76.82 2.70 -89.69
C THR A 94 76.83 2.46 -88.18
N LEU A 95 78.01 2.51 -87.55
CA LEU A 95 78.17 2.36 -86.11
C LEU A 95 77.51 3.54 -85.36
N SER A 96 77.67 4.77 -85.84
CA SER A 96 77.05 5.97 -85.27
C SER A 96 75.52 5.88 -85.31
N LEU A 97 74.94 5.49 -86.44
CA LEU A 97 73.50 5.28 -86.58
C LEU A 97 73.01 4.16 -85.65
N SER A 98 73.72 3.04 -85.58
CA SER A 98 73.37 1.94 -84.66
C SER A 98 73.44 2.36 -83.19
N LEU A 99 74.42 3.20 -82.82
CA LEU A 99 74.52 3.76 -81.48
C LEU A 99 73.37 4.74 -81.19
N GLU A 100 73.01 5.60 -82.15
CA GLU A 100 71.86 6.50 -82.03
C GLU A 100 70.54 5.73 -81.88
N GLU A 101 70.31 4.69 -82.69
CA GLU A 101 69.13 3.84 -82.56
C GLU A 101 69.08 3.15 -81.20
N ARG A 102 70.22 2.66 -80.69
CA ARG A 102 70.30 2.06 -79.36
C ARG A 102 70.03 3.08 -78.26
N LEU A 103 70.55 4.31 -78.39
CA LEU A 103 70.26 5.39 -77.44
C LEU A 103 68.78 5.76 -77.44
N GLN A 104 68.15 5.89 -78.62
CA GLN A 104 66.71 6.16 -78.73
C GLN A 104 65.87 5.06 -78.10
N ARG A 105 66.24 3.78 -78.30
CA ARG A 105 65.57 2.64 -77.64
C ARG A 105 65.72 2.70 -76.12
N LEU A 106 66.94 2.90 -75.63
CA LEU A 106 67.22 3.00 -74.18
C LEU A 106 66.50 4.21 -73.55
N GLU A 107 66.41 5.33 -74.25
CA GLU A 107 65.61 6.48 -73.80
C GLU A 107 64.10 6.18 -73.77
N GLY A 108 63.60 5.44 -74.76
CA GLY A 108 62.23 4.95 -74.80
C GLY A 108 61.92 4.06 -73.61
N GLU A 109 62.72 3.03 -73.39
CA GLU A 109 62.63 2.09 -72.26
C GLU A 109 62.73 2.82 -70.91
N ALA A 110 63.62 3.80 -70.78
CA ALA A 110 63.75 4.60 -69.56
C ALA A 110 62.52 5.48 -69.29
N LYS A 111 61.92 6.06 -70.34
CA LYS A 111 60.67 6.85 -70.23
C LYS A 111 59.49 5.96 -69.85
N GLU A 112 59.39 4.78 -70.46
CA GLU A 112 58.36 3.78 -70.13
C GLU A 112 58.50 3.29 -68.68
N SER A 113 59.70 2.87 -68.28
CA SER A 113 59.98 2.47 -66.90
C SER A 113 59.68 3.57 -65.87
N LYS A 114 59.91 4.85 -66.22
CA LYS A 114 59.55 5.99 -65.36
C LYS A 114 58.02 6.15 -65.24
N ARG A 115 57.27 5.94 -66.32
CA ARG A 115 55.79 5.96 -66.29
C ARG A 115 55.24 4.82 -65.45
N ASP A 116 55.74 3.60 -65.65
CA ASP A 116 55.31 2.42 -64.88
C ASP A 116 55.59 2.60 -63.38
N ARG A 117 56.78 3.14 -63.04
CA ARG A 117 57.11 3.45 -61.63
C ARG A 117 56.18 4.52 -61.06
N GLN A 118 55.82 5.54 -61.85
CA GLN A 118 54.88 6.57 -61.41
C GLN A 118 53.47 6.01 -61.21
N GLU A 119 52.99 5.14 -62.10
CA GLU A 119 51.71 4.46 -61.95
C GLU A 119 51.69 3.52 -60.74
N ALA A 120 52.77 2.76 -60.53
CA ALA A 120 52.94 1.91 -59.35
C ALA A 120 52.93 2.75 -58.06
N ASN A 121 53.61 3.90 -58.03
CA ASN A 121 53.60 4.80 -56.87
C ASN A 121 52.20 5.35 -56.60
N ASN A 122 51.49 5.81 -57.63
CA ASN A 122 50.11 6.30 -57.48
C ASN A 122 49.18 5.19 -56.92
N LYS A 123 49.36 3.94 -57.36
CA LYS A 123 48.61 2.79 -56.85
C LYS A 123 48.97 2.48 -55.39
N ILE A 124 50.24 2.53 -55.03
CA ILE A 124 50.70 2.37 -53.64
C ILE A 124 50.07 3.45 -52.74
N ASP A 125 50.06 4.70 -53.19
CA ASP A 125 49.44 5.81 -52.45
C ASP A 125 47.92 5.60 -52.27
N GLY A 126 47.23 5.13 -53.32
CA GLY A 126 45.82 4.77 -53.26
C GLY A 126 45.54 3.67 -52.23
N LEU A 127 46.27 2.55 -52.32
CA LEU A 127 46.16 1.43 -51.40
C LEU A 127 46.53 1.82 -49.96
N SER A 128 47.49 2.73 -49.78
CA SER A 128 47.87 3.24 -48.46
C SER A 128 46.73 4.03 -47.82
N LYS A 129 46.07 4.90 -48.59
CA LYS A 129 44.87 5.64 -48.13
C LYS A 129 43.72 4.70 -47.78
N GLU A 130 43.44 3.71 -48.63
CA GLU A 130 42.41 2.69 -48.35
C GLU A 130 42.73 1.90 -47.07
N ASN A 131 43.99 1.51 -46.86
CA ASN A 131 44.40 0.79 -45.65
C ASN A 131 44.23 1.64 -44.38
N ILE A 132 44.54 2.94 -44.45
CA ILE A 132 44.28 3.88 -43.35
C ILE A 132 42.78 3.96 -43.04
N GLN A 133 41.93 4.07 -44.06
CA GLN A 133 40.47 4.10 -43.89
C GLN A 133 39.93 2.79 -43.31
N LEU A 134 40.41 1.63 -43.78
CA LEU A 134 40.02 0.32 -43.27
C LEU A 134 40.41 0.14 -41.81
N LYS A 135 41.62 0.59 -41.41
CA LYS A 135 42.04 0.60 -40.01
C LYS A 135 41.17 1.49 -39.14
N ALA A 136 40.85 2.70 -39.61
CA ALA A 136 39.95 3.60 -38.90
C ALA A 136 38.55 2.99 -38.71
N ALA A 137 37.99 2.40 -39.76
CA ALA A 137 36.70 1.70 -39.70
C ALA A 137 36.74 0.48 -38.77
N GLN A 138 37.86 -0.27 -38.75
CA GLN A 138 38.06 -1.39 -37.84
C GLN A 138 38.11 -0.96 -36.37
N GLU A 139 38.84 0.12 -36.06
CA GLU A 139 38.89 0.65 -34.69
C GLU A 139 37.54 1.22 -34.26
N GLN A 140 36.82 1.90 -35.15
CA GLN A 140 35.45 2.34 -34.87
C GLN A 140 34.53 1.14 -34.59
N GLY A 141 34.59 0.09 -35.41
CA GLY A 141 33.79 -1.12 -35.19
C GLY A 141 34.10 -1.82 -33.87
N LYS A 142 35.36 -1.81 -33.41
CA LYS A 142 35.73 -2.32 -32.07
C LYS A 142 35.10 -1.48 -30.95
N HIS A 143 35.14 -0.15 -31.08
CA HIS A 143 34.53 0.76 -30.12
C HIS A 143 33.01 0.52 -30.03
N ASP A 144 32.32 0.45 -31.16
CA ASP A 144 30.87 0.22 -31.22
C ASP A 144 30.49 -1.14 -30.61
N LEU A 145 31.28 -2.18 -30.86
CA LEU A 145 31.11 -3.50 -30.23
C LEU A 145 31.32 -3.44 -28.72
N GLN A 146 32.30 -2.68 -28.24
CA GLN A 146 32.53 -2.50 -26.82
C GLN A 146 31.37 -1.76 -26.14
N GLU A 147 30.85 -0.71 -26.78
CA GLU A 147 29.67 0.03 -26.29
C GLU A 147 28.42 -0.87 -26.24
N ALA A 148 28.18 -1.65 -27.30
CA ALA A 148 27.08 -2.60 -27.35
C ALA A 148 27.19 -3.65 -26.23
N ASN A 149 28.38 -4.19 -25.97
CA ASN A 149 28.63 -5.14 -24.89
C ASN A 149 28.36 -4.52 -23.52
N ASN A 150 28.84 -3.29 -23.27
CA ASN A 150 28.56 -2.58 -22.02
C ASN A 150 27.05 -2.38 -21.82
N LYS A 151 26.32 -2.07 -22.89
CA LYS A 151 24.85 -1.92 -22.83
C LYS A 151 24.14 -3.25 -22.56
N ILE A 152 24.62 -4.36 -23.13
CA ILE A 152 24.11 -5.70 -22.86
C ILE A 152 24.31 -6.05 -21.37
N ASP A 153 25.47 -5.74 -20.78
CA ASP A 153 25.73 -5.99 -19.37
C ASP A 153 24.80 -5.22 -18.44
N VAL A 154 24.53 -3.95 -18.76
CA VAL A 154 23.56 -3.13 -18.01
C VAL A 154 22.16 -3.72 -18.12
N LEU A 155 21.69 -4.00 -19.34
CA LEU A 155 20.36 -4.59 -19.57
C LEU A 155 20.20 -5.97 -18.93
N SER A 156 21.28 -6.75 -18.84
CA SER A 156 21.29 -8.03 -18.16
C SER A 156 21.06 -7.86 -16.65
N LYS A 157 21.76 -6.90 -16.02
CA LYS A 157 21.56 -6.57 -14.60
C LYS A 157 20.15 -6.08 -14.32
N ASP A 158 19.62 -5.18 -15.17
CA ASP A 158 18.27 -4.66 -15.02
C ASP A 158 17.22 -5.77 -15.15
N ASN A 159 17.40 -6.70 -16.10
CA ASN A 159 16.51 -7.87 -16.23
C ASN A 159 16.53 -8.78 -15.00
N ILE A 160 17.69 -8.98 -14.37
CA ILE A 160 17.79 -9.76 -13.13
C ILE A 160 17.01 -9.06 -12.00
N GLN A 161 17.16 -7.74 -11.87
CA GLN A 161 16.44 -6.96 -10.86
C GLN A 161 14.93 -6.96 -11.10
N LEU A 162 14.49 -6.80 -12.34
CA LEU A 162 13.07 -6.86 -12.71
C LEU A 162 12.46 -8.22 -12.40
N ARG A 163 13.18 -9.32 -12.68
CA ARG A 163 12.72 -10.66 -12.31
C ARG A 163 12.60 -10.84 -10.80
N ALA A 164 13.59 -10.36 -10.03
CA ALA A 164 13.53 -10.41 -8.58
C ALA A 164 12.32 -9.62 -8.02
N ALA A 165 12.09 -8.41 -8.53
CA ALA A 165 10.93 -7.60 -8.14
C ALA A 165 9.59 -8.26 -8.55
N GLN A 166 9.54 -8.91 -9.72
CA GLN A 166 8.38 -9.64 -10.18
C GLN A 166 8.06 -10.85 -9.27
N GLU A 167 9.06 -11.63 -8.89
CA GLU A 167 8.87 -12.76 -7.97
C GLU A 167 8.46 -12.30 -6.57
N GLN A 168 9.04 -11.21 -6.06
CA GLN A 168 8.60 -10.62 -4.81
C GLN A 168 7.13 -10.16 -4.88
N GLY A 169 6.74 -9.47 -5.96
CA GLY A 169 5.36 -9.04 -6.16
C GLY A 169 4.35 -10.20 -6.24
N LYS A 170 4.75 -11.35 -6.81
CA LYS A 170 3.93 -12.57 -6.79
C LYS A 170 3.74 -13.10 -5.37
N HIS A 171 4.81 -13.13 -4.57
CA HIS A 171 4.73 -13.57 -3.17
C HIS A 171 3.81 -12.66 -2.35
N ASP A 172 3.95 -11.34 -2.48
CA ASP A 172 3.13 -10.36 -1.78
C ASP A 172 1.64 -10.48 -2.16
N LEU A 173 1.34 -10.71 -3.44
CA LEU A 173 -0.03 -10.99 -3.90
C LEU A 173 -0.59 -12.29 -3.33
N GLN A 174 0.23 -13.34 -3.22
CA GLN A 174 -0.19 -14.60 -2.62
C GLN A 174 -0.50 -14.43 -1.12
N GLU A 175 0.33 -13.70 -0.38
CA GLU A 175 0.09 -13.38 1.03
C GLU A 175 -1.20 -12.55 1.21
N ALA A 176 -1.41 -11.53 0.37
CA ALA A 176 -2.62 -10.72 0.40
C ALA A 176 -3.88 -11.57 0.13
N ASN A 177 -3.84 -12.49 -0.84
CA ASN A 177 -4.95 -13.40 -1.13
C ASN A 177 -5.23 -14.33 0.06
N ASN A 178 -4.21 -14.92 0.66
CA ASN A 178 -4.37 -15.75 1.86
C ASN A 178 -5.04 -14.96 3.00
N LYS A 179 -4.67 -13.70 3.19
CA LYS A 179 -5.28 -12.82 4.21
C LYS A 179 -6.74 -12.49 3.88
N ILE A 180 -7.06 -12.24 2.60
CA ILE A 180 -8.44 -12.04 2.15
C ILE A 180 -9.30 -13.28 2.44
N ASP A 181 -8.78 -14.48 2.20
CA ASP A 181 -9.50 -15.73 2.48
C ASP A 181 -9.80 -15.92 3.97
N VAL A 182 -8.84 -15.60 4.85
CA VAL A 182 -9.04 -15.63 6.30
C VAL A 182 -10.10 -14.61 6.71
N LEU A 183 -9.97 -13.36 6.28
CA LEU A 183 -10.94 -12.29 6.61
C LEU A 183 -12.34 -12.61 6.08
N SER A 184 -12.45 -13.25 4.92
CA SER A 184 -13.71 -13.69 4.35
C SER A 184 -14.39 -14.74 5.25
N LYS A 185 -13.63 -15.73 5.73
CA LYS A 185 -14.13 -16.74 6.68
C LYS A 185 -14.58 -16.11 7.99
N ASP A 186 -13.79 -15.19 8.55
CA ASP A 186 -14.13 -14.48 9.79
C ASP A 186 -15.40 -13.65 9.62
N ASN A 187 -15.58 -12.98 8.47
CA ASN A 187 -16.78 -12.20 8.19
C ASN A 187 -18.04 -13.08 8.15
N ILE A 188 -17.94 -14.28 7.56
CA ILE A 188 -19.04 -15.26 7.54
C ILE A 188 -19.39 -15.70 8.97
N GLN A 189 -18.40 -15.99 9.81
CA GLN A 189 -18.61 -16.37 11.20
C GLN A 189 -19.27 -15.24 12.00
N LEU A 190 -18.80 -14.01 11.86
CA LEU A 190 -19.38 -12.84 12.52
C LEU A 190 -20.84 -12.62 12.12
N ARG A 191 -21.16 -12.76 10.83
CA ARG A 191 -22.56 -12.68 10.35
C ARG A 191 -23.44 -13.79 10.91
N ALA A 192 -22.90 -15.01 11.06
CA ALA A 192 -23.63 -16.11 11.68
C ALA A 192 -23.89 -15.85 13.17
N ALA A 193 -22.88 -15.37 13.90
CA ALA A 193 -23.00 -14.98 15.31
C ALA A 193 -24.01 -13.82 15.50
N GLN A 194 -23.97 -12.81 14.63
CA GLN A 194 -24.95 -11.71 14.65
C GLN A 194 -26.38 -12.22 14.44
N LYS A 195 -26.60 -13.09 13.44
CA LYS A 195 -27.92 -13.71 13.21
C LYS A 195 -28.40 -14.59 14.38
N GLN A 196 -27.49 -15.19 15.14
CA GLN A 196 -27.84 -15.92 16.36
C GLN A 196 -28.24 -14.93 17.46
N GLY A 197 -27.43 -13.91 17.73
CA GLY A 197 -27.75 -12.87 18.71
C GLY A 197 -29.08 -12.17 18.43
N ASP A 198 -29.41 -11.89 17.16
CA ASP A 198 -30.70 -11.31 16.76
C ASP A 198 -31.89 -12.26 16.98
N ARG A 199 -31.66 -13.59 17.03
CA ARG A 199 -32.68 -14.57 17.41
C ARG A 199 -32.85 -14.59 18.93
N ASP A 200 -31.74 -14.70 19.67
CA ASP A 200 -31.75 -14.72 21.13
C ASP A 200 -32.42 -13.46 21.71
N ILE A 201 -32.13 -12.29 21.14
CA ILE A 201 -32.77 -11.02 21.53
C ILE A 201 -34.29 -11.04 21.28
N ARG A 202 -34.76 -11.68 20.19
CA ARG A 202 -36.19 -11.79 19.92
C ARG A 202 -36.87 -12.71 20.92
N GLU A 203 -36.29 -13.88 21.17
CA GLU A 203 -36.79 -14.85 22.16
C GLU A 203 -36.88 -14.21 23.56
N LEU A 204 -35.82 -13.53 24.01
CA LEU A 204 -35.82 -12.81 25.29
C LEU A 204 -36.88 -11.70 25.36
N LYS A 205 -37.14 -11.01 24.25
CA LYS A 205 -38.21 -9.99 24.20
C LYS A 205 -39.59 -10.62 24.32
N GLU A 206 -39.83 -11.75 23.65
CA GLU A 206 -41.08 -12.50 23.75
C GLU A 206 -41.32 -13.01 25.17
N GLU A 207 -40.30 -13.61 25.79
CA GLU A 207 -40.36 -14.05 27.20
C GLU A 207 -40.61 -12.87 28.15
N ASN A 208 -39.99 -11.71 27.92
CA ASN A 208 -40.22 -10.53 28.74
C ASN A 208 -41.66 -10.02 28.64
N ILE A 209 -42.27 -10.08 27.45
CA ILE A 209 -43.68 -9.72 27.25
C ILE A 209 -44.58 -10.68 28.03
N GLU A 210 -44.33 -11.98 27.96
CA GLU A 210 -45.09 -13.00 28.68
C GLU A 210 -44.98 -12.82 30.20
N LEU A 211 -43.77 -12.61 30.72
CA LEU A 211 -43.54 -12.35 32.14
C LEU A 211 -44.26 -11.09 32.61
N ARG A 212 -44.24 -10.01 31.84
CA ARG A 212 -44.98 -8.78 32.15
C ARG A 212 -46.48 -9.00 32.18
N ALA A 213 -47.02 -9.78 31.24
CA ALA A 213 -48.43 -10.15 31.24
C ALA A 213 -48.79 -10.99 32.48
N GLY A 214 -47.93 -11.93 32.87
CA GLY A 214 -48.07 -12.73 34.08
C GLY A 214 -48.03 -11.90 35.37
N ILE A 215 -47.15 -10.89 35.46
CA ILE A 215 -47.11 -9.94 36.58
C ILE A 215 -48.40 -9.14 36.64
N ALA A 216 -48.84 -8.57 35.52
CA ALA A 216 -50.07 -7.79 35.46
C ALA A 216 -51.31 -8.61 35.86
N GLN A 217 -51.35 -9.90 35.50
CA GLN A 217 -52.41 -10.81 35.97
C GLN A 217 -52.35 -11.01 37.48
N ARG A 218 -51.19 -11.37 38.04
CA ARG A 218 -51.03 -11.55 39.49
C ARG A 218 -51.38 -10.29 40.28
N ASP A 219 -51.07 -9.11 39.75
CA ASP A 219 -51.45 -7.82 40.37
C ASP A 219 -52.97 -7.57 40.34
N ARG A 220 -53.71 -8.16 39.39
CA ARG A 220 -55.18 -8.17 39.41
C ARG A 220 -55.69 -9.11 40.50
N ASP A 221 -55.20 -10.35 40.52
CA ASP A 221 -55.60 -11.37 41.49
C ASP A 221 -55.35 -10.89 42.94
N ILE A 222 -54.21 -10.25 43.21
CA ILE A 222 -53.88 -9.66 44.52
C ILE A 222 -54.87 -8.55 44.91
N ARG A 223 -55.31 -7.73 43.96
CA ARG A 223 -56.29 -6.67 44.24
C ARG A 223 -57.66 -7.25 44.56
N GLU A 224 -58.09 -8.25 43.81
CA GLU A 224 -59.36 -8.98 44.05
C GLU A 224 -59.34 -9.64 45.43
N LEU A 225 -58.29 -10.41 45.75
CA LEU A 225 -58.13 -11.03 47.07
C LEU A 225 -58.11 -10.02 48.22
N LYS A 226 -57.47 -8.85 48.02
CA LYS A 226 -57.49 -7.77 49.03
C LYS A 226 -58.91 -7.22 49.23
N GLN A 227 -59.67 -7.06 48.16
CA GLN A 227 -61.05 -6.59 48.21
C GLN A 227 -61.96 -7.62 48.91
N GLU A 228 -61.87 -8.89 48.55
CA GLU A 228 -62.58 -9.98 49.23
C GLU A 228 -62.23 -10.03 50.72
N ASN A 229 -60.95 -9.86 51.08
CA ASN A 229 -60.53 -9.84 52.49
C ASN A 229 -61.15 -8.65 53.25
N LEU A 230 -61.24 -7.47 52.62
CA LEU A 230 -61.89 -6.29 53.20
C LEU A 230 -63.39 -6.55 53.43
N GLU A 231 -64.06 -7.17 52.46
CA GLU A 231 -65.48 -7.53 52.57
C GLU A 231 -65.73 -8.57 53.66
N LEU A 232 -64.92 -9.61 53.74
CA LEU A 232 -64.97 -10.61 54.82
C LEU A 232 -64.75 -9.95 56.19
N ARG A 233 -63.78 -9.05 56.31
CA ARG A 233 -63.55 -8.29 57.56
C ARG A 233 -64.75 -7.42 57.91
N ALA A 234 -65.36 -6.76 56.94
CA ALA A 234 -66.56 -5.96 57.15
C ALA A 234 -67.75 -6.84 57.58
N ALA A 235 -67.95 -7.99 56.93
CA ALA A 235 -68.99 -8.95 57.28
C ALA A 235 -68.81 -9.52 58.70
N ILE A 236 -67.57 -9.85 59.09
CA ILE A 236 -67.25 -10.27 60.47
C ILE A 236 -67.54 -9.14 61.46
N ALA A 237 -67.15 -7.91 61.14
CA ALA A 237 -67.38 -6.75 62.00
C ALA A 237 -68.87 -6.42 62.18
N GLN A 238 -69.68 -6.63 61.14
CA GLN A 238 -71.12 -6.40 61.17
C GLN A 238 -71.89 -7.56 61.82
N GLY A 239 -71.44 -8.81 61.63
CA GLY A 239 -72.13 -10.01 62.08
C GLY A 239 -72.00 -10.29 63.58
N ASP A 240 -70.95 -9.80 64.24
CA ASP A 240 -70.70 -10.13 65.65
C ASP A 240 -70.47 -8.88 66.52
N THR A 241 -71.42 -7.93 66.45
CA THR A 241 -71.43 -6.76 67.33
C THR A 241 -71.39 -7.13 68.81
N LYS A 242 -71.94 -8.30 69.17
CA LYS A 242 -71.92 -8.82 70.55
C LYS A 242 -70.54 -9.29 70.98
N ALA A 243 -69.80 -10.05 70.16
CA ALA A 243 -68.42 -10.41 70.51
C ALA A 243 -67.50 -9.19 70.51
N LEU A 244 -67.68 -8.24 69.56
CA LEU A 244 -66.93 -7.00 69.59
C LEU A 244 -67.20 -6.17 70.85
N ASP A 245 -68.46 -6.10 71.29
CA ASP A 245 -68.83 -5.44 72.54
C ASP A 245 -68.18 -6.12 73.74
N ILE A 246 -68.21 -7.46 73.82
CA ILE A 246 -67.57 -8.22 74.89
C ILE A 246 -66.05 -7.97 74.91
N ILE A 247 -65.38 -8.02 73.75
CA ILE A 247 -63.92 -7.79 73.66
C ILE A 247 -63.56 -6.36 74.08
N ARG A 248 -64.35 -5.36 73.67
CA ARG A 248 -64.14 -3.97 74.08
C ARG A 248 -64.28 -3.83 75.59
N LEU A 249 -65.38 -4.32 76.16
CA LEU A 249 -65.64 -4.26 77.60
C LEU A 249 -64.55 -4.97 78.40
N ARG A 250 -64.00 -6.07 77.88
CA ARG A 250 -62.86 -6.77 78.48
C ARG A 250 -61.60 -5.90 78.47
N ASN A 251 -61.27 -5.28 77.35
CA ASN A 251 -60.14 -4.34 77.27
C ASN A 251 -60.31 -3.17 78.27
N LEU A 252 -61.51 -2.60 78.36
CA LEU A 252 -61.82 -1.54 79.32
C LEU A 252 -61.49 -2.02 80.75
N LEU A 253 -61.99 -3.21 81.10
CA LEU A 253 -61.78 -3.79 82.41
C LEU A 253 -60.30 -4.11 82.69
N ASP A 254 -59.59 -4.71 81.73
CA ASP A 254 -58.17 -5.04 81.85
C ASP A 254 -57.30 -3.77 82.03
N ARG A 255 -57.60 -2.69 81.31
CA ARG A 255 -56.89 -1.41 81.48
C ARG A 255 -57.15 -0.77 82.83
N VAL A 256 -58.40 -0.77 83.31
CA VAL A 256 -58.69 -0.22 84.64
C VAL A 256 -57.96 -1.01 85.71
N GLN A 257 -58.02 -2.34 85.65
CA GLN A 257 -57.30 -3.19 86.60
C GLN A 257 -55.78 -3.00 86.54
N ALA A 258 -55.21 -2.75 85.36
CA ALA A 258 -53.79 -2.43 85.24
C ALA A 258 -53.44 -1.12 85.96
N LEU A 259 -54.22 -0.05 85.76
CA LEU A 259 -54.01 1.22 86.46
C LEU A 259 -54.22 1.10 87.96
N LEU A 260 -55.24 0.34 88.40
CA LEU A 260 -55.45 0.08 89.82
C LEU A 260 -54.30 -0.72 90.43
N ALA A 261 -53.72 -1.68 89.70
CA ALA A 261 -52.52 -2.39 90.14
C ALA A 261 -51.34 -1.45 90.34
N ILE A 262 -51.14 -0.51 89.40
CA ILE A 262 -50.07 0.48 89.47
C ILE A 262 -50.31 1.42 90.67
N ASN A 263 -51.53 1.94 90.81
CA ASN A 263 -51.90 2.84 91.91
C ASN A 263 -51.84 2.18 93.29
N ALA A 264 -52.09 0.87 93.37
CA ALA A 264 -51.92 0.08 94.59
C ALA A 264 -50.47 -0.40 94.81
N GLY A 265 -49.52 -0.05 93.94
CA GLY A 265 -48.12 -0.45 94.05
C GLY A 265 -47.85 -1.93 93.78
N LEU A 266 -48.78 -2.64 93.14
CA LEU A 266 -48.65 -4.07 92.78
C LEU A 266 -47.88 -4.30 91.49
N ALA A 267 -47.86 -3.28 90.62
CA ALA A 267 -47.27 -3.36 89.29
C ALA A 267 -46.52 -2.07 88.96
N LEU A 268 -45.49 -2.18 88.12
CA LEU A 268 -44.82 -1.02 87.54
C LEU A 268 -45.65 -0.47 86.37
N PRO A 269 -45.54 0.83 86.03
CA PRO A 269 -46.33 1.44 84.94
C PRO A 269 -46.29 0.71 83.60
N ASP A 270 -45.16 0.08 83.25
CA ASP A 270 -44.96 -0.65 81.99
C ASP A 270 -45.20 -2.17 82.09
N ALA A 271 -45.72 -2.65 83.23
CA ALA A 271 -45.92 -4.07 83.46
C ALA A 271 -47.07 -4.62 82.59
N ARG A 272 -46.72 -5.46 81.61
CA ARG A 272 -47.69 -6.12 80.71
C ARG A 272 -48.70 -7.02 81.45
N ASP A 273 -48.36 -7.42 82.67
CA ASP A 273 -49.14 -8.29 83.56
C ASP A 273 -49.84 -7.51 84.70
N ALA A 274 -49.86 -6.18 84.68
CA ALA A 274 -50.44 -5.37 85.76
C ALA A 274 -51.87 -5.77 86.14
N SER A 275 -52.75 -5.98 85.14
CA SER A 275 -54.14 -6.40 85.37
C SER A 275 -54.25 -7.83 85.93
N LEU A 276 -53.27 -8.69 85.68
CA LEU A 276 -53.19 -10.01 86.30
C LEU A 276 -52.78 -9.88 87.77
N ARG A 277 -51.77 -9.07 88.08
CA ARG A 277 -51.32 -8.83 89.47
C ARG A 277 -52.41 -8.27 90.37
N TRP A 278 -53.24 -7.35 89.84
CA TRP A 278 -54.43 -6.88 90.53
C TRP A 278 -55.35 -8.04 90.95
N ARG A 279 -55.64 -8.94 90.01
CA ARG A 279 -56.54 -10.08 90.26
C ARG A 279 -55.94 -11.10 91.22
N GLU A 280 -54.64 -11.38 91.10
CA GLU A 280 -53.92 -12.29 91.99
C GLU A 280 -53.89 -11.77 93.43
N ALA A 281 -53.71 -10.47 93.61
CA ALA A 281 -53.76 -9.87 94.94
C ALA A 281 -55.15 -10.01 95.57
N LEU A 282 -56.22 -9.77 94.78
CA LEU A 282 -57.59 -9.97 95.24
C LEU A 282 -57.96 -11.45 95.45
N ALA A 283 -57.31 -12.39 94.75
CA ALA A 283 -57.54 -13.82 94.91
C ALA A 283 -57.11 -14.38 96.27
N ARG A 284 -56.27 -13.64 97.00
CA ARG A 284 -55.81 -14.00 98.36
C ARG A 284 -56.78 -13.55 99.47
N ALA A 285 -57.95 -13.03 99.12
CA ALA A 285 -59.00 -12.69 100.08
C ALA A 285 -59.64 -13.96 100.67
N GLU A 286 -59.14 -14.42 101.82
CA GLU A 286 -59.66 -15.62 102.50
C GLU A 286 -60.86 -15.31 103.42
N THR A 287 -60.95 -14.09 103.96
CA THR A 287 -61.94 -13.71 104.99
C THR A 287 -62.66 -12.38 104.73
N GLU A 288 -62.06 -11.45 103.98
CA GLU A 288 -62.63 -10.13 103.64
C GLU A 288 -63.33 -10.16 102.27
N SER A 289 -64.32 -9.29 102.04
CA SER A 289 -64.88 -9.13 100.69
C SER A 289 -63.79 -8.64 99.73
N ARG A 290 -63.81 -9.06 98.46
CA ARG A 290 -62.80 -8.63 97.47
C ARG A 290 -62.88 -7.12 97.21
N GLU A 291 -64.06 -6.52 97.34
CA GLU A 291 -64.28 -5.09 97.29
C GLU A 291 -63.61 -4.36 98.46
N GLU A 292 -63.79 -4.87 99.69
CA GLU A 292 -63.13 -4.32 100.89
C GLU A 292 -61.61 -4.43 100.81
N LEU A 293 -61.10 -5.57 100.31
CA LEU A 293 -59.67 -5.75 100.09
C LEU A 293 -59.12 -4.78 99.03
N ALA A 294 -59.84 -4.58 97.92
CA ALA A 294 -59.45 -3.62 96.89
C ALA A 294 -59.41 -2.19 97.44
N GLU A 295 -60.41 -1.80 98.23
CA GLU A 295 -60.46 -0.49 98.90
C GLU A 295 -59.31 -0.31 99.86
N LYS A 296 -59.01 -1.30 100.70
CA LYS A 296 -57.87 -1.27 101.64
C LYS A 296 -56.52 -1.16 100.94
N MET A 297 -56.35 -1.88 99.83
CA MET A 297 -55.12 -1.84 99.04
C MET A 297 -54.87 -0.49 98.39
N LEU A 298 -55.92 0.15 97.86
CA LEU A 298 -55.83 1.50 97.31
C LEU A 298 -55.68 2.51 98.46
N LEU A 299 -56.49 2.37 99.52
CA LEU A 299 -56.37 2.95 100.88
C LEU A 299 -54.94 3.25 101.32
N ASN A 300 -54.17 2.17 101.31
CA ASN A 300 -52.84 2.14 101.90
C ASN A 300 -51.74 2.59 100.93
N SER A 301 -52.06 2.87 99.66
CA SER A 301 -51.08 3.41 98.75
C SER A 301 -50.87 4.91 99.01
N ASN A 302 -49.60 5.32 99.08
CA ASN A 302 -49.25 6.71 99.36
C ASN A 302 -49.68 7.60 98.19
N GLY A 303 -50.78 8.33 98.37
CA GLY A 303 -51.26 9.33 97.41
C GLY A 303 -52.28 8.81 96.41
N ILE A 304 -53.43 8.32 96.89
CA ILE A 304 -54.62 8.12 96.04
C ILE A 304 -54.95 9.42 95.31
N ASP A 305 -55.01 9.35 93.99
CA ASP A 305 -55.50 10.43 93.15
C ASP A 305 -57.03 10.55 93.16
N ASP A 306 -57.51 11.72 92.71
CA ASP A 306 -58.95 12.03 92.71
C ASP A 306 -59.75 11.14 91.74
N ALA A 307 -59.10 10.57 90.72
CA ALA A 307 -59.72 9.63 89.80
C ALA A 307 -60.03 8.29 90.50
N THR A 308 -59.05 7.73 91.21
CA THR A 308 -59.21 6.49 91.99
C THR A 308 -60.22 6.69 93.10
N ARG A 309 -60.19 7.84 93.80
CA ARG A 309 -61.19 8.15 94.84
C ARG A 309 -62.61 8.19 94.30
N ARG A 310 -62.83 8.78 93.12
CA ARG A 310 -64.16 8.80 92.46
C ARG A 310 -64.60 7.40 92.01
N LEU A 311 -63.67 6.58 91.53
CA LEU A 311 -63.98 5.19 91.17
C LEU A 311 -64.43 4.38 92.39
N LEU A 312 -63.75 4.52 93.53
CA LEU A 312 -64.10 3.85 94.79
C LEU A 312 -65.50 4.20 95.31
N GLN A 313 -65.97 5.43 95.04
CA GLN A 313 -67.34 5.84 95.40
C GLN A 313 -68.42 5.14 94.55
N CYS A 314 -68.04 4.49 93.44
CA CYS A 314 -68.95 3.74 92.59
C CYS A 314 -68.89 2.24 92.89
N SER A 315 -69.72 1.76 93.82
CA SER A 315 -69.78 0.35 94.22
C SER A 315 -69.97 -0.62 93.05
N ALA A 316 -70.72 -0.22 92.02
CA ALA A 316 -70.91 -1.01 90.80
C ALA A 316 -69.60 -1.16 89.98
N ALA A 317 -68.77 -0.12 89.94
CA ALA A 317 -67.49 -0.16 89.23
C ALA A 317 -66.47 -1.01 89.98
N ILE A 318 -66.40 -0.85 91.31
CA ILE A 318 -65.54 -1.66 92.18
C ILE A 318 -65.90 -3.14 92.06
N LYS A 319 -67.19 -3.48 92.13
CA LYS A 319 -67.65 -4.85 91.93
C LYS A 319 -67.19 -5.43 90.59
N LEU A 320 -67.29 -4.67 89.49
CA LEU A 320 -66.85 -5.14 88.17
C LEU A 320 -65.34 -5.43 88.11
N VAL A 321 -64.50 -4.59 88.73
CA VAL A 321 -63.03 -4.78 88.72
C VAL A 321 -62.55 -5.80 89.74
N THR A 322 -63.37 -6.19 90.72
CA THR A 322 -63.01 -7.19 91.72
C THR A 322 -63.63 -8.56 91.46
N GLU A 323 -64.65 -8.69 90.60
CA GLU A 323 -65.32 -9.95 90.24
C GLU A 323 -64.34 -11.10 89.94
N SER A 324 -64.49 -12.24 90.63
CA SER A 324 -63.67 -13.45 90.44
C SER A 324 -63.95 -14.11 89.08
N ASN A 325 -65.23 -14.17 88.70
CA ASN A 325 -65.72 -14.70 87.43
C ASN A 325 -66.50 -13.61 86.68
N SER A 326 -65.79 -12.62 86.15
CA SER A 326 -66.44 -11.57 85.39
C SER A 326 -67.11 -12.13 84.14
N LYS A 327 -68.42 -11.89 84.00
CA LYS A 327 -69.22 -12.28 82.83
C LYS A 327 -68.69 -11.66 81.52
N ILE A 328 -67.85 -10.63 81.61
CA ILE A 328 -67.23 -9.91 80.50
C ILE A 328 -65.98 -10.66 79.97
N ARG A 329 -65.34 -11.52 80.77
CA ARG A 329 -64.03 -12.12 80.44
C ARG A 329 -64.08 -13.47 79.71
N THR A 330 -65.25 -14.10 79.61
CA THR A 330 -65.40 -15.47 79.11
C THR A 330 -65.32 -15.64 77.57
N GLY A 331 -64.90 -14.62 76.80
CA GLY A 331 -64.74 -14.73 75.35
C GLY A 331 -63.65 -13.83 74.72
N GLY A 332 -62.75 -14.44 73.92
CA GLY A 332 -61.95 -13.85 72.83
C GLY A 332 -60.82 -12.85 73.16
N ASN A 333 -59.62 -13.01 72.58
CA ASN A 333 -58.40 -12.27 72.97
C ASN A 333 -57.60 -11.59 71.84
N VAL A 334 -58.22 -11.18 70.71
CA VAL A 334 -57.43 -10.67 69.55
C VAL A 334 -57.83 -9.26 69.08
N VAL A 335 -59.01 -8.73 69.44
CA VAL A 335 -59.47 -7.37 68.99
C VAL A 335 -59.27 -6.28 70.06
N ALA A 336 -58.67 -6.61 71.21
CA ALA A 336 -58.65 -5.79 72.42
C ALA A 336 -57.59 -4.65 72.47
N ASN A 337 -56.63 -4.57 71.56
CA ASN A 337 -55.44 -3.71 71.76
C ASN A 337 -55.41 -2.41 70.93
N GLY A 338 -56.57 -1.84 70.55
CA GLY A 338 -56.67 -0.55 69.86
C GLY A 338 -56.68 0.69 70.80
N PRO A 339 -56.59 1.92 70.26
CA PRO A 339 -56.73 3.16 71.04
C PRO A 339 -58.13 3.29 71.67
N VAL A 340 -58.24 3.92 72.86
CA VAL A 340 -59.53 4.12 73.56
C VAL A 340 -60.30 5.26 72.90
N ASP A 341 -61.22 4.92 72.00
CA ASP A 341 -62.21 5.87 71.51
C ASP A 341 -63.42 5.89 72.46
N ARG A 342 -63.60 7.00 73.18
CA ARG A 342 -64.68 7.19 74.16
C ARG A 342 -66.06 6.93 73.54
N ASP A 343 -66.29 7.39 72.31
CA ASP A 343 -67.61 7.28 71.67
C ASP A 343 -67.94 5.83 71.31
N VAL A 344 -66.91 5.05 70.96
CA VAL A 344 -67.03 3.62 70.69
C VAL A 344 -67.40 2.86 71.97
N TYR A 345 -66.77 3.20 73.10
CA TYR A 345 -67.05 2.60 74.40
C TYR A 345 -68.43 2.97 74.94
N VAL A 346 -68.86 4.23 74.83
CA VAL A 346 -70.20 4.67 75.24
C VAL A 346 -71.28 3.87 74.53
N LYS A 347 -71.20 3.73 73.19
CA LYS A 347 -72.15 2.94 72.41
C LYS A 347 -72.18 1.46 72.82
N THR A 348 -71.02 0.88 73.16
CA THR A 348 -70.93 -0.50 73.66
C THR A 348 -71.55 -0.63 75.06
N ILE A 349 -71.34 0.35 75.95
CA ILE A 349 -71.92 0.37 77.30
C ILE A 349 -73.45 0.53 77.23
N GLU A 350 -73.96 1.37 76.33
CA GLU A 350 -75.41 1.55 76.10
C GLU A 350 -76.10 0.25 75.67
N ARG A 351 -75.40 -0.63 74.96
CA ARG A 351 -75.89 -1.97 74.56
C ARG A 351 -75.81 -3.01 75.69
N CYS A 352 -75.15 -2.72 76.80
CA CYS A 352 -75.07 -3.63 77.95
C CYS A 352 -76.35 -3.65 78.78
N ALA A 353 -76.45 -4.67 79.65
CA ALA A 353 -77.50 -4.79 80.66
C ALA A 353 -77.53 -3.54 81.57
N LYS A 354 -78.72 -3.03 81.89
CA LYS A 354 -78.91 -1.74 82.58
C LYS A 354 -78.16 -1.67 83.91
N GLU A 355 -78.05 -2.81 84.58
CA GLU A 355 -77.43 -2.97 85.90
C GLU A 355 -75.91 -2.74 85.85
N GLN A 356 -75.26 -3.00 84.70
CA GLN A 356 -73.82 -2.87 84.54
C GLN A 356 -73.39 -1.50 83.99
N ARG A 357 -74.31 -0.74 83.39
CA ARG A 357 -73.97 0.51 82.67
C ARG A 357 -73.31 1.55 83.57
N LYS A 358 -73.85 1.76 84.78
CA LYS A 358 -73.32 2.73 85.74
C LYS A 358 -71.88 2.39 86.15
N GLY A 359 -71.60 1.10 86.39
CA GLY A 359 -70.25 0.64 86.72
C GLY A 359 -69.29 0.81 85.54
N LEU A 360 -69.68 0.35 84.35
CA LEU A 360 -68.87 0.47 83.13
C LEU A 360 -68.59 1.92 82.72
N GLN A 361 -69.56 2.82 82.92
CA GLN A 361 -69.38 4.24 82.64
C GLN A 361 -68.38 4.89 83.60
N ALA A 362 -68.43 4.56 84.88
CA ALA A 362 -67.44 5.01 85.86
C ALA A 362 -66.03 4.46 85.55
N LEU A 363 -65.93 3.21 85.06
CA LEU A 363 -64.66 2.64 84.58
C LEU A 363 -64.09 3.41 83.38
N LEU A 364 -64.94 3.77 82.41
CA LEU A 364 -64.52 4.57 81.26
C LEU A 364 -64.07 5.98 81.66
N GLU A 365 -64.83 6.65 82.54
CA GLU A 365 -64.48 7.97 83.07
C GLU A 365 -63.15 7.94 83.84
N PHE A 366 -62.93 6.88 84.62
CA PHE A 366 -61.65 6.65 85.29
C PHE A 366 -60.50 6.54 84.28
N LEU A 367 -60.60 5.70 83.24
CA LEU A 367 -59.54 5.60 82.23
C LEU A 367 -59.25 6.91 81.51
N CYS A 368 -60.30 7.63 81.08
CA CYS A 368 -60.13 8.89 80.37
C CYS A 368 -59.42 9.96 81.20
N SER A 369 -59.38 9.85 82.53
CA SER A 369 -58.68 10.80 83.39
C SER A 369 -57.15 10.66 83.38
N TYR A 370 -56.61 9.54 82.87
CA TYR A 370 -55.16 9.28 82.80
C TYR A 370 -54.54 9.55 81.42
N ASN A 371 -55.30 10.05 80.42
CA ASN A 371 -54.83 10.29 79.05
C ASN A 371 -54.06 9.09 78.43
N VAL A 372 -54.55 7.85 78.64
CA VAL A 372 -53.95 6.59 78.16
C VAL A 372 -54.57 6.10 76.85
#